data_AF-A0A1G2DC63-F1
#
_entry.id   AF-A0A1G2DC63-F1
#
_cell.length_a   1.000
_cell.length_b   1.000
_cell.length_c   1.000
_cell.angle_alpha   90.00
_cell.angle_beta   90.00
_cell.angle_gamma   90.00
#
_symmetry.space_group_name_H-M   'P 1'
#
loop_
_entity.id
_entity.type
_entity.pdbx_description
1 polymer ?
#
loop_
_entity_poly.entity_id
_entity_poly.type
_entity_poly.pdbx_seq_one_letter_code
_entity_poly.pdbx_strand_id
1 'polypeptide(L)'
;MPYRQPTVGKVRVWDLVSGKTIWPEIRDDVFRKFLQCLKVVRVCLVKNLKDPRDKRGEPIGGLGLRGWPICINATLHKKWYLRILIHELAHFVFPDAKEEDILEVERVLLRKFTKKQKVVLGAYIPKRFLKKIPARTTWHR
;
A
#
# COMPACT_ATOMS: atom_id res chain seq x y z
N MET A 1 33.97 -10.50 -9.75
CA MET A 1 32.72 -11.29 -9.64
C MET A 1 31.74 -10.81 -10.69
N PRO A 2 31.14 -11.68 -11.52
CA PRO A 2 30.22 -11.23 -12.56
C PRO A 2 28.86 -10.87 -11.95
N TYR A 3 28.38 -9.67 -12.25
CA TYR A 3 27.10 -9.14 -11.81
C TYR A 3 25.95 -9.87 -12.52
N ARG A 4 25.09 -10.56 -11.77
CA ARG A 4 23.79 -11.03 -12.28
C ARG A 4 22.86 -9.83 -12.38
N GLN A 5 22.47 -9.47 -13.60
CA GLN A 5 21.31 -8.61 -13.84
C GLN A 5 20.07 -9.26 -13.19
N PRO A 6 19.16 -8.49 -12.58
CA PRO A 6 17.91 -9.04 -12.08
C PRO A 6 17.10 -9.54 -13.29
N THR A 7 17.05 -10.85 -13.44
CA THR A 7 16.13 -11.53 -14.35
C THR A 7 14.72 -11.03 -14.09
N VAL A 8 13.98 -10.68 -15.16
CA VAL A 8 12.58 -10.26 -15.12
C VAL A 8 11.76 -11.31 -14.37
N GLY A 9 11.55 -11.10 -13.06
CA GLY A 9 11.00 -12.13 -12.19
C GLY A 9 10.86 -11.64 -10.76
N LYS A 10 9.62 -11.36 -10.36
CA LYS A 10 9.15 -11.02 -9.00
C LYS A 10 10.14 -10.20 -8.14
N VAL A 11 9.99 -8.87 -8.14
CA VAL A 11 10.53 -8.01 -7.06
C VAL A 11 10.22 -8.66 -5.71
N ARG A 12 11.27 -8.98 -4.95
CA ARG A 12 11.19 -9.53 -3.60
C ARG A 12 11.33 -8.41 -2.60
N VAL A 13 10.76 -8.61 -1.41
CA VAL A 13 10.90 -7.69 -0.26
C VAL A 13 12.37 -7.34 0.01
N TRP A 14 13.27 -8.33 -0.06
CA TRP A 14 14.72 -8.16 0.15
C TRP A 14 15.41 -7.23 -0.84
N ASP A 15 14.83 -7.05 -2.05
CA ASP A 15 15.31 -6.09 -3.05
C ASP A 15 15.04 -4.63 -2.63
N LEU A 16 14.18 -4.42 -1.63
CA LEU A 16 13.82 -3.12 -1.06
C LEU A 16 14.38 -2.93 0.36
N VAL A 17 14.50 -4.02 1.12
CA VAL A 17 14.83 -4.02 2.57
C VAL A 17 16.33 -4.18 2.83
N SER A 18 17.10 -4.79 1.93
CA SER A 18 18.56 -4.75 2.06
C SER A 18 19.02 -3.32 1.76
N GLY A 19 19.71 -2.66 2.69
CA GLY A 19 20.09 -1.23 2.66
C GLY A 19 20.98 -0.77 1.50
N LYS A 20 20.98 -1.48 0.37
CA LYS A 20 21.57 -1.10 -0.90
C LYS A 20 20.49 -0.45 -1.75
N THR A 21 20.76 0.76 -2.21
CA THR A 21 20.09 1.48 -3.31
C THR A 21 18.92 0.74 -3.95
N ILE A 22 17.68 1.17 -3.67
CA ILE A 22 16.56 0.83 -4.58
C ILE A 22 16.91 1.41 -5.94
N TRP A 23 17.18 0.53 -6.88
CA TRP A 23 17.42 0.89 -8.27
C TRP A 23 16.14 1.52 -8.88
N PRO A 24 16.26 2.56 -9.73
CA PRO A 24 15.11 3.21 -10.35
C PRO A 24 14.11 2.22 -10.99
N GLU A 25 14.60 1.14 -11.57
CA GLU A 25 13.82 0.08 -12.21
C GLU A 25 12.95 -0.66 -11.19
N ILE A 26 13.52 -1.02 -10.04
CA ILE A 26 12.79 -1.70 -8.94
C ILE A 26 11.72 -0.77 -8.37
N ARG A 27 12.07 0.51 -8.15
CA ARG A 27 11.10 1.53 -7.71
C ARG A 27 9.92 1.64 -8.69
N ASP A 28 10.23 1.71 -9.98
CA ASP A 28 9.22 1.93 -11.02
C ASP A 28 8.37 0.68 -11.28
N ASP A 29 8.94 -0.51 -11.10
CA ASP A 29 8.22 -1.79 -11.11
C ASP A 29 7.24 -1.87 -9.93
N VAL A 30 7.67 -1.56 -8.71
CA VAL A 30 6.78 -1.53 -7.53
C VAL A 30 5.67 -0.50 -7.71
N PHE A 31 6.01 0.69 -8.21
CA PHE A 31 5.02 1.70 -8.54
C PHE A 31 4.00 1.21 -9.58
N ARG A 32 4.44 0.52 -10.64
CA ARG A 32 3.54 -0.09 -11.63
C ARG A 32 2.61 -1.12 -11.00
N LYS A 33 3.13 -1.97 -10.09
CA LYS A 33 2.31 -2.95 -9.35
C LYS A 33 1.28 -2.27 -8.46
N PHE A 34 1.64 -1.17 -7.80
CA PHE A 34 0.69 -0.37 -7.02
C PHE A 34 -0.45 0.15 -7.90
N LEU A 35 -0.13 0.71 -9.08
CA LEU A 35 -1.14 1.16 -10.02
C LEU A 35 -2.03 0.01 -10.53
N GLN A 36 -1.47 -1.18 -10.77
CA GLN A 36 -2.24 -2.36 -11.15
C GLN A 36 -3.21 -2.78 -10.04
N CYS A 37 -2.77 -2.78 -8.77
CA CYS A 37 -3.65 -3.03 -7.64
C CYS A 37 -4.78 -2.00 -7.56
N LEU A 38 -4.47 -0.71 -7.73
CA LEU A 38 -5.44 0.38 -7.64
C LEU A 38 -6.47 0.41 -8.80
N LYS A 39 -6.20 -0.29 -9.91
CA LYS A 39 -7.20 -0.49 -10.97
C LYS A 39 -8.34 -1.43 -10.56
N VAL A 40 -8.08 -2.34 -9.62
CA VAL A 40 -9.03 -3.38 -9.22
C VAL A 40 -9.49 -3.25 -7.77
N VAL A 41 -8.70 -2.57 -6.92
CA VAL A 41 -9.02 -2.33 -5.51
C VAL A 41 -9.44 -0.88 -5.32
N ARG A 42 -10.65 -0.68 -4.76
CA ARG A 42 -11.14 0.65 -4.39
C ARG A 42 -10.43 1.17 -3.13
N VAL A 43 -10.20 2.48 -3.08
CA VAL A 43 -9.69 3.18 -1.90
C VAL A 43 -10.82 3.95 -1.22
N CYS A 44 -10.93 3.86 0.10
CA CYS A 44 -11.93 4.52 0.94
C CYS A 44 -11.26 5.35 2.04
N LEU A 45 -11.89 6.47 2.42
CA LEU A 45 -11.65 7.10 3.70
C LEU A 45 -12.80 6.71 4.64
N VAL A 46 -12.51 6.22 5.84
CA VAL A 46 -13.53 5.81 6.82
C VAL A 46 -13.24 6.46 8.16
N LYS A 47 -14.24 7.08 8.79
CA LYS A 47 -14.10 7.62 10.15
C LYS A 47 -14.08 6.49 11.18
N ASN A 48 -13.22 6.61 12.20
CA ASN A 48 -13.08 5.60 13.27
C ASN A 48 -12.90 4.20 12.68
N LEU A 49 -12.00 4.08 11.70
CA LEU A 49 -11.69 2.81 11.05
C LEU A 49 -11.22 1.80 12.10
N LYS A 50 -11.88 0.63 12.14
CA LYS A 50 -11.54 -0.49 13.03
C LYS A 50 -11.38 -1.75 12.20
N ASP A 51 -10.59 -2.69 12.69
CA ASP A 51 -10.50 -4.00 12.06
C ASP A 51 -11.83 -4.74 12.26
N PRO A 52 -12.56 -5.13 11.19
CA PRO A 52 -13.82 -5.87 11.33
C PRO A 52 -13.64 -7.26 11.97
N ARG A 53 -12.41 -7.78 12.02
CA ARG A 53 -12.08 -9.07 12.67
C ARG A 53 -11.93 -8.92 14.18
N ASP A 54 -11.70 -7.70 14.68
CA ASP A 54 -11.56 -7.41 16.09
C ASP A 54 -12.82 -6.69 16.63
N LYS A 55 -13.65 -7.45 17.35
CA LYS A 55 -14.91 -6.94 17.92
C LYS A 55 -14.72 -5.90 19.02
N ARG A 56 -13.55 -5.84 19.66
CA ARG A 56 -13.22 -4.84 20.70
C ARG A 56 -12.27 -3.76 20.19
N GLY A 57 -11.84 -3.86 18.92
CA GLY A 57 -10.65 -3.22 18.41
C GLY A 57 -10.60 -1.70 18.52
N GLU A 58 -9.37 -1.25 18.79
CA GLU A 58 -8.96 0.14 18.72
C GLU A 58 -9.00 0.65 17.27
N PRO A 59 -9.13 1.98 17.08
CA PRO A 59 -9.01 2.56 15.76
C PRO A 59 -7.64 2.26 15.12
N ILE A 60 -7.65 1.76 13.89
CA ILE A 60 -6.44 1.47 13.10
C ILE A 60 -6.18 2.57 12.08
N GLY A 61 -4.95 2.67 11.58
CA GLY A 61 -4.58 3.70 10.59
C GLY A 61 -5.06 3.38 9.18
N GLY A 62 -4.95 2.12 8.78
CA GLY A 62 -5.34 1.60 7.47
C GLY A 62 -5.84 0.15 7.57
N LEU A 63 -6.50 -0.30 6.51
CA LEU A 63 -6.98 -1.67 6.36
C LEU A 63 -6.95 -2.06 4.88
N GLY A 64 -6.06 -2.97 4.53
CA GLY A 64 -5.94 -3.57 3.21
C GLY A 64 -6.02 -5.09 3.27
N LEU A 65 -7.23 -5.64 3.15
CA LEU A 65 -7.45 -7.09 3.12
C LEU A 65 -7.81 -7.56 1.71
N ARG A 66 -7.36 -8.76 1.32
CA ARG A 66 -7.76 -9.35 0.04
C ARG A 66 -9.28 -9.48 -0.08
N GLY A 67 -9.83 -8.99 -1.20
CA GLY A 67 -11.28 -8.95 -1.46
C GLY A 67 -12.02 -7.79 -0.78
N TRP A 68 -11.30 -6.92 -0.05
CA TRP A 68 -11.83 -5.71 0.55
C TRP A 68 -11.23 -4.48 -0.12
N PRO A 69 -11.92 -3.32 -0.05
CA PRO A 69 -11.29 -2.06 -0.41
C PRO A 69 -10.16 -1.71 0.57
N ILE A 70 -9.17 -0.95 0.10
CA ILE A 70 -8.17 -0.32 0.97
C ILE A 70 -8.83 0.85 1.67
N CYS A 71 -9.05 0.75 2.98
CA CYS A 71 -9.57 1.86 3.76
C CYS A 71 -8.47 2.55 4.55
N ILE A 72 -8.53 3.87 4.61
CA ILE A 72 -7.65 4.74 5.38
C ILE A 72 -8.49 5.44 6.43
N ASN A 73 -7.97 5.56 7.64
CA ASN A 73 -8.67 6.23 8.72
C ASN A 73 -8.72 7.74 8.52
N ALA A 74 -9.93 8.26 8.34
CA ALA A 74 -10.18 9.67 8.08
C ALA A 74 -9.93 10.56 9.30
N THR A 75 -9.81 10.00 10.52
CA THR A 75 -9.50 10.79 11.73
C THR A 75 -8.03 11.19 11.80
N LEU A 76 -7.16 10.52 11.05
CA LEU A 76 -5.76 10.88 10.96
C LEU A 76 -5.55 12.15 10.12
N HIS A 77 -4.47 12.87 10.41
CA HIS A 77 -4.08 14.04 9.63
C HIS A 77 -3.81 13.65 8.16
N LYS A 78 -4.34 14.42 7.19
CA LYS A 78 -4.26 14.12 5.74
C LYS A 78 -2.84 13.81 5.23
N LYS A 79 -1.81 14.41 5.85
CA LYS A 79 -0.40 14.16 5.55
C LYS A 79 0.01 12.68 5.68
N TRP A 80 -0.73 11.89 6.47
CA TRP A 80 -0.49 10.48 6.69
C TRP A 80 -1.15 9.56 5.66
N TYR A 81 -2.15 10.04 4.91
CA TYR A 81 -2.95 9.16 4.05
C TYR A 81 -2.13 8.49 2.96
N LEU A 82 -1.19 9.22 2.34
CA LEU A 82 -0.32 8.63 1.33
C LEU A 82 0.60 7.56 1.92
N ARG A 83 1.13 7.78 3.12
CA ARG A 83 1.96 6.80 3.84
C ARG A 83 1.16 5.53 4.09
N ILE A 84 -0.06 5.66 4.59
CA ILE A 84 -0.96 4.53 4.86
C ILE A 84 -1.34 3.82 3.56
N LEU A 85 -1.65 4.55 2.50
CA LEU A 85 -1.93 3.94 1.19
C LEU A 85 -0.76 3.09 0.69
N ILE A 86 0.47 3.60 0.81
CA ILE A 86 1.69 2.88 0.44
C ILE A 86 1.85 1.62 1.30
N HIS A 87 1.62 1.73 2.61
CA HIS A 87 1.68 0.62 3.55
C HIS A 87 0.71 -0.51 3.16
N GLU A 88 -0.57 -0.18 2.98
CA GLU A 88 -1.57 -1.19 2.61
C GLU A 88 -1.28 -1.79 1.23
N LEU A 89 -0.86 -0.99 0.25
CA LEU A 89 -0.47 -1.51 -1.07
C LEU A 89 0.74 -2.43 -1.02
N ALA A 90 1.67 -2.21 -0.08
CA ALA A 90 2.81 -3.10 0.11
C ALA A 90 2.36 -4.49 0.57
N HIS A 91 1.37 -4.59 1.46
CA HIS A 91 0.76 -5.89 1.84
C HIS A 91 0.14 -6.62 0.63
N PHE A 92 -0.42 -5.90 -0.35
CA PHE A 92 -0.94 -6.53 -1.58
C PHE A 92 0.18 -7.03 -2.51
N VAL A 93 1.26 -6.25 -2.66
CA VAL A 93 2.37 -6.60 -3.55
C VAL A 93 3.28 -7.67 -2.95
N PHE A 94 3.41 -7.69 -1.63
CA PHE A 94 4.25 -8.60 -0.85
C PHE A 94 3.44 -9.35 0.21
N PRO A 95 2.52 -10.24 -0.20
CA PRO A 95 1.58 -10.89 0.71
C PRO A 95 2.22 -11.83 1.73
N ASP A 96 3.45 -12.27 1.47
CA ASP A 96 4.20 -13.18 2.34
C ASP A 96 5.19 -12.43 3.26
N ALA A 97 5.24 -11.09 3.16
CA ALA A 97 6.11 -10.26 3.98
C ALA A 97 5.55 -10.13 5.40
N LYS A 98 6.44 -10.04 6.39
CA LYS A 98 6.04 -9.72 7.75
C LYS A 98 5.77 -8.23 7.89
N GLU A 99 5.06 -7.85 8.94
CA GLU A 99 4.72 -6.44 9.21
C GLU A 99 5.98 -5.57 9.33
N GLU A 100 7.04 -6.07 9.96
CA GLU A 100 8.31 -5.36 10.11
C GLU A 100 8.97 -5.07 8.75
N ASP A 101 8.88 -6.02 7.83
CA ASP A 101 9.39 -5.86 6.47
C ASP A 101 8.56 -4.85 5.68
N ILE A 102 7.24 -4.87 5.84
CA ILE A 102 6.33 -3.91 5.22
C ILE A 102 6.61 -2.49 5.74
N LEU A 103 6.88 -2.32 7.03
CA LEU A 103 7.28 -1.03 7.60
C LEU A 103 8.59 -0.51 7.00
N GLU A 104 9.56 -1.38 6.73
CA GLU A 104 10.77 -0.99 6.00
C GLU A 104 10.44 -0.61 4.56
N VAL A 105 9.71 -1.46 3.82
CA VAL A 105 9.28 -1.18 2.44
C VAL A 105 8.57 0.18 2.34
N GLU A 106 7.62 0.45 3.23
CA GLU A 106 6.93 1.73 3.33
C GLU A 106 7.92 2.90 3.48
N ARG A 107 8.84 2.80 4.44
CA ARG A 107 9.85 3.83 4.70
C ARG A 107 10.75 4.07 3.49
N VAL A 108 11.22 3.03 2.82
CA VAL A 108 12.11 3.18 1.67
C VAL A 108 11.35 3.73 0.46
N LEU A 109 10.15 3.22 0.15
CA LEU A 109 9.32 3.71 -0.96
C LEU A 109 8.88 5.16 -0.74
N LEU A 110 8.52 5.55 0.50
CA LEU A 110 8.17 6.92 0.81
C LEU A 110 9.34 7.88 0.56
N ARG A 111 10.59 7.45 0.76
CA ARG A 111 11.79 8.25 0.43
C ARG A 111 12.10 8.24 -1.06
N LYS A 112 11.94 7.10 -1.73
CA LYS A 112 12.42 6.89 -3.10
C LYS A 112 11.41 7.22 -4.19
N PHE A 113 10.10 7.18 -3.91
CA PHE A 113 9.10 7.65 -4.86
C PHE A 113 9.29 9.14 -5.16
N THR A 114 9.28 9.43 -6.46
CA THR A 114 9.36 10.80 -6.97
C THR A 114 8.13 11.60 -6.54
N LYS A 115 8.25 12.94 -6.54
CA LYS A 115 7.09 13.83 -6.28
C LYS A 115 5.92 13.50 -7.20
N LYS A 116 6.18 13.23 -8.49
CA LYS A 116 5.16 12.84 -9.47
C LYS A 116 4.45 11.54 -9.09
N GLN A 117 5.20 10.49 -8.73
CA GLN A 117 4.62 9.21 -8.30
C GLN A 117 3.74 9.38 -7.05
N LYS A 118 4.20 10.15 -6.07
CA LYS A 118 3.43 10.47 -4.86
C LYS A 118 2.13 11.20 -5.17
N VAL A 119 2.16 12.18 -6.08
CA VAL A 119 0.96 12.90 -6.55
C VAL A 119 -0.01 11.94 -7.23
N VAL A 120 0.48 11.05 -8.10
CA VAL A 120 -0.35 10.05 -8.78
C VAL A 120 -1.02 9.10 -7.78
N LEU A 121 -0.28 8.54 -6.81
CA LEU A 121 -0.87 7.70 -5.76
C LEU A 121 -1.87 8.48 -4.91
N GLY A 122 -1.53 9.71 -4.54
CA GLY A 122 -2.41 10.58 -3.76
C GLY A 122 -3.75 10.87 -4.45
N ALA A 123 -3.78 10.87 -5.79
CA ALA A 123 -5.01 11.07 -6.56
C ALA A 123 -6.03 9.93 -6.41
N TYR A 124 -5.60 8.73 -5.99
CA TYR A 124 -6.51 7.62 -5.70
C TYR A 124 -7.18 7.74 -4.32
N ILE A 125 -6.69 8.63 -3.45
CA ILE A 125 -7.27 8.82 -2.13
C ILE A 125 -8.51 9.72 -2.26
N PRO A 126 -9.71 9.23 -1.93
CA PRO A 126 -10.93 10.01 -2.10
C PRO A 126 -10.96 11.21 -1.15
N LYS A 127 -11.60 12.30 -1.58
CA LYS A 127 -11.76 13.51 -0.75
C LYS A 127 -12.87 13.39 0.30
N ARG A 128 -13.84 12.50 0.05
CA ARG A 128 -15.01 12.28 0.91
C ARG A 128 -14.78 11.05 1.79
N PHE A 129 -15.25 11.12 3.03
CA PHE A 129 -15.21 10.02 3.98
C PHE A 129 -16.55 9.28 4.03
N LEU A 130 -16.48 7.99 4.30
CA LEU A 130 -17.59 7.09 4.54
C LEU A 130 -17.80 6.90 6.04
N LYS A 131 -19.03 6.56 6.43
CA LYS A 131 -19.36 6.22 7.82
C LYS A 131 -18.95 4.80 8.21
N LYS A 132 -18.89 3.89 7.24
CA LYS A 132 -18.60 2.46 7.44
C LYS A 132 -17.74 1.93 6.28
N ILE A 133 -17.00 0.85 6.55
CA ILE A 133 -16.27 0.12 5.52
C ILE A 133 -17.30 -0.48 4.54
N PRO A 134 -17.14 -0.29 3.21
CA PRO A 134 -17.98 -0.97 2.23
C PRO A 134 -17.91 -2.48 2.39
N ALA A 135 -19.04 -3.18 2.18
CA ALA A 135 -19.06 -4.65 2.19
C ALA A 135 -18.06 -5.21 1.17
N ARG A 136 -17.59 -6.45 1.40
CA ARG A 136 -16.74 -7.18 0.45
C ARG A 136 -17.28 -6.99 -0.95
N THR A 137 -16.43 -6.51 -1.83
CA THR A 137 -16.80 -6.40 -3.24
C THR A 137 -16.67 -7.80 -3.81
N THR A 138 -17.76 -8.58 -3.73
CA THR A 138 -17.95 -9.77 -4.55
C THR A 138 -18.08 -9.29 -5.99
N TRP A 139 -16.96 -8.99 -6.64
CA TRP A 139 -16.94 -8.92 -8.10
C TRP A 139 -17.09 -10.35 -8.59
N HIS A 140 -18.34 -10.78 -8.75
CA HIS A 140 -18.67 -11.79 -9.73
C HIS A 140 -18.23 -11.23 -11.08
N ARG A 141 -17.25 -11.89 -11.70
CA ARG A 141 -17.08 -11.81 -13.15
C ARG A 141 -18.27 -12.46 -13.81
#